data_AF-A0A6P2KUR2-F1
#
_entry.id   AF-A0A6P2KUR2-F1
#
_cell.length_a   1.000
_cell.length_b   1.000
_cell.length_c   1.000
_cell.angle_alpha   90.00
_cell.angle_beta   90.00
_cell.angle_gamma   90.00
#
_symmetry.space_group_name_H-M   'P 1'
#
loop_
_entity.id
_entity.type
_entity.pdbx_description
1 polymer ?
#
loop_
_entity_poly.entity_id
_entity_poly.type
_entity_poly.pdbx_seq_one_letter_code
_entity_poly.pdbx_strand_id
1 'polypeptide(L)'
;MVTVRGFTPPPFSPGDIPIGGIIYQAEGSGLTFTNASDPWGPKSTCSTSTYTYITGVGVPDASKVYPTSVPNVGLRVVSPTGQVAPFVEQGTNDLVKPWNIYYAPTIQLIKTGNVTESGVLSGAYAHYRANNGSGQVLVEYRFAKPVLVTPKVPSCTVRTPRIQVPMGETMLRPFSPASARQRRPDRSGSTYPARVAIRERLPRCMSR
;
A
#
# COMPACT_ATOMS: atom_id res chain seq x y z
N MET A 1 -4.39 16.91 8.16
CA MET A 1 -3.66 15.64 8.38
C MET A 1 -4.14 15.05 9.69
N VAL A 2 -4.31 13.73 9.73
CA VAL A 2 -4.82 12.98 10.88
C VAL A 2 -3.84 11.87 11.22
N THR A 3 -3.49 11.69 12.49
CA THR A 3 -2.64 10.59 12.93
C THR A 3 -3.41 9.56 13.75
N VAL A 4 -3.20 8.28 13.47
CA VAL A 4 -3.78 7.14 14.22
C VAL A 4 -2.76 6.56 15.19
N ARG A 5 -3.14 6.37 16.46
CA ARG A 5 -2.33 5.70 17.49
C ARG A 5 -2.71 4.22 17.62
N GLY A 6 -1.77 3.40 18.13
CA GLY A 6 -2.07 2.04 18.61
C GLY A 6 -1.84 0.90 17.60
N PHE A 7 -1.19 1.14 16.46
CA PHE A 7 -0.99 0.10 15.46
C PHE A 7 0.36 -0.60 15.64
N THR A 8 0.40 -1.68 16.43
CA THR A 8 1.60 -2.49 16.68
C THR A 8 1.25 -3.97 16.53
N PRO A 9 1.35 -4.54 15.31
CA PRO A 9 1.04 -5.94 15.08
C PRO A 9 2.05 -6.84 15.83
N PRO A 10 1.61 -7.94 16.46
CA PRO A 10 2.51 -8.93 17.02
C PRO A 10 3.23 -9.70 15.90
N PRO A 11 4.37 -10.34 16.21
CA PRO A 11 5.02 -11.25 15.27
C PRO A 11 4.06 -12.39 14.89
N PHE A 12 3.94 -12.69 13.60
CA PHE A 12 3.04 -13.73 13.09
C PHE A 12 3.82 -14.76 12.26
N SER A 13 3.37 -16.01 12.25
CA SER A 13 3.94 -17.05 11.40
C SER A 13 3.28 -16.99 10.02
N PRO A 14 4.03 -16.76 8.92
CA PRO A 14 3.43 -16.68 7.59
C PRO A 14 2.71 -17.96 7.16
N GLY A 15 3.11 -19.13 7.67
CA GLY A 15 2.49 -20.42 7.32
C GLY A 15 1.05 -20.59 7.79
N ASP A 16 0.66 -19.90 8.87
CA ASP A 16 -0.64 -20.11 9.52
C ASP A 16 -1.79 -19.34 8.84
N ILE A 17 -1.45 -18.38 7.97
CA ILE A 17 -2.40 -17.47 7.35
C ILE A 17 -2.47 -17.76 5.85
N PRO A 18 -3.64 -18.13 5.30
CA PRO A 18 -3.79 -18.34 3.86
C PRO A 18 -3.64 -17.01 3.09
N ILE A 19 -3.36 -17.10 1.79
CA ILE A 19 -3.38 -15.92 0.90
C ILE A 19 -4.82 -15.37 0.88
N GLY A 20 -4.96 -14.05 1.04
CA GLY A 20 -6.22 -13.34 1.26
C GLY A 20 -6.63 -13.24 2.74
N GLY A 21 -5.93 -13.92 3.64
CA GLY A 21 -6.20 -13.88 5.08
C GLY A 21 -5.77 -12.57 5.75
N ILE A 22 -6.41 -12.27 6.87
CA ILE A 22 -6.07 -11.11 7.71
C ILE A 22 -4.88 -11.47 8.60
N ILE A 23 -3.78 -10.76 8.42
CA ILE A 23 -2.57 -10.86 9.25
C ILE A 23 -2.80 -10.20 10.61
N TYR A 24 -3.38 -9.01 10.57
CA TYR A 24 -3.62 -8.20 11.74
C TYR A 24 -4.75 -7.21 11.46
N GLN A 25 -5.50 -6.90 12.51
CA GLN A 25 -6.56 -5.91 12.47
C GLN A 25 -6.44 -5.03 13.70
N ALA A 26 -6.51 -3.72 13.50
CA ALA A 26 -6.69 -2.78 14.60
C ALA A 26 -7.58 -1.62 14.20
N GLU A 27 -8.31 -1.13 15.19
CA GLU A 27 -9.15 0.05 15.07
C GLU A 27 -8.31 1.28 15.38
N GLY A 28 -8.43 2.30 14.52
CA GLY A 28 -7.72 3.55 14.72
C GLY A 28 -8.30 4.32 15.90
N SER A 29 -7.56 4.41 17.00
CA SER A 29 -7.94 5.21 18.16
C SER A 29 -7.15 6.53 18.22
N GLY A 30 -7.80 7.58 18.73
CA GLY A 30 -7.16 8.87 19.02
C GLY A 30 -6.73 9.66 17.79
N LEU A 31 -7.64 9.87 16.83
CA LEU A 31 -7.40 10.74 15.68
C LEU A 31 -6.99 12.14 16.15
N THR A 32 -5.76 12.54 15.85
CA THR A 32 -5.30 13.90 16.12
C THR A 32 -5.23 14.69 14.82
N PHE A 33 -6.06 15.72 14.68
CA PHE A 33 -6.07 16.62 13.53
C PHE A 33 -5.02 17.72 13.73
N THR A 34 -4.00 17.77 12.87
CA THR A 34 -2.87 18.72 13.02
C THR A 34 -3.00 19.98 12.18
N ASN A 35 -3.99 20.07 11.31
CA ASN A 35 -4.15 21.19 10.36
C ASN A 35 -5.61 21.62 10.22
N ALA A 36 -6.33 21.65 11.34
CA ALA A 36 -7.68 22.17 11.42
C ALA A 36 -7.66 23.48 12.21
N SER A 37 -8.29 24.54 11.69
CA SER A 37 -8.46 25.80 12.43
C SER A 37 -9.38 25.63 13.64
N ASP A 38 -10.34 24.71 13.56
CA ASP A 38 -11.16 24.28 14.69
C ASP A 38 -10.89 22.79 15.00
N PRO A 39 -10.23 22.49 16.13
CA PRO A 39 -9.98 21.11 16.56
C PRO A 39 -11.24 20.30 16.85
N TRP A 40 -12.37 20.96 17.16
CA TRP A 40 -13.62 20.33 17.60
C TRP A 40 -14.65 20.21 16.47
N GLY A 41 -14.50 21.01 15.41
CA GLY A 41 -15.35 21.02 14.23
C GLY A 41 -14.57 21.16 12.92
N PRO A 42 -13.54 20.34 12.67
CA PRO A 42 -12.71 20.47 11.48
C PRO A 42 -13.55 20.34 10.20
N LYS A 43 -13.34 21.23 9.23
CA LYS A 43 -14.11 21.21 7.98
C LYS A 43 -13.29 21.63 6.76
N SER A 44 -13.68 21.10 5.61
CA SER A 44 -13.25 21.60 4.31
C SER A 44 -14.36 22.40 3.65
N THR A 45 -14.01 23.53 3.05
CA THR A 45 -14.95 24.28 2.20
C THR A 45 -14.47 24.21 0.76
N CYS A 46 -15.35 23.78 -0.12
CA CYS A 46 -15.11 23.65 -1.55
C CYS A 46 -15.85 24.74 -2.32
N SER A 47 -15.26 25.16 -3.44
CA SER A 47 -15.86 26.13 -4.38
C SER A 47 -17.11 25.60 -5.10
N THR A 48 -17.26 24.29 -5.18
CA THR A 48 -18.43 23.61 -5.73
C THR A 48 -18.90 22.56 -4.74
N SER A 49 -20.16 22.16 -4.88
CA SER A 49 -20.68 21.03 -4.12
C SER A 49 -19.86 19.78 -4.47
N THR A 50 -19.32 19.10 -3.45
CA THR A 50 -18.55 17.87 -3.63
C THR A 50 -19.05 16.70 -2.78
N TYR A 51 -18.68 15.47 -3.16
CA TYR A 51 -18.82 14.27 -2.33
C TYR A 51 -17.49 13.92 -1.65
N THR A 52 -17.56 13.29 -0.48
CA THR A 52 -16.38 12.70 0.16
C THR A 52 -16.13 11.32 -0.43
N TYR A 53 -15.01 11.16 -1.12
CA TYR A 53 -14.53 9.87 -1.62
C TYR A 53 -13.41 9.35 -0.73
N ILE A 54 -13.64 8.22 -0.08
CA ILE A 54 -12.67 7.60 0.84
C ILE A 54 -11.88 6.55 0.07
N THR A 55 -10.56 6.67 0.09
CA THR A 55 -9.65 5.75 -0.61
C THR A 55 -8.35 5.55 0.17
N GLY A 56 -7.64 4.47 -0.11
CA GLY A 56 -6.31 4.20 0.41
C GLY A 56 -5.20 4.94 -0.35
N VAL A 57 -3.95 4.56 -0.08
CA VAL A 57 -2.79 5.01 -0.86
C VAL A 57 -2.48 4.01 -1.97
N GLY A 58 -2.38 4.49 -3.20
CA GLY A 58 -2.16 3.65 -4.38
C GLY A 58 -3.45 3.14 -5.01
N VAL A 59 -3.29 2.23 -5.97
CA VAL A 59 -4.42 1.61 -6.68
C VAL A 59 -4.77 0.29 -6.00
N PRO A 60 -6.01 0.11 -5.53
CA PRO A 60 -6.41 -1.14 -4.92
C PRO A 60 -6.53 -2.26 -5.94
N ASP A 61 -6.36 -3.50 -5.49
CA ASP A 61 -6.70 -4.69 -6.26
C ASP A 61 -8.22 -4.93 -6.35
N ALA A 62 -8.62 -6.00 -7.06
CA ALA A 62 -10.03 -6.39 -7.19
C ALA A 62 -10.72 -6.69 -5.84
N SER A 63 -9.95 -7.04 -4.81
CA SER A 63 -10.41 -7.33 -3.45
C SER A 63 -10.44 -6.08 -2.55
N LYS A 64 -10.17 -4.90 -3.12
CA LYS A 64 -10.07 -3.62 -2.40
C LYS A 64 -8.92 -3.57 -1.39
N VAL A 65 -7.80 -4.22 -1.74
CA VAL A 65 -6.57 -4.24 -0.95
C VAL A 65 -5.55 -3.33 -1.62
N TYR A 66 -5.01 -2.39 -0.84
CA TYR A 66 -4.02 -1.42 -1.31
C TYR A 66 -2.61 -1.97 -1.16
N PRO A 67 -1.73 -1.74 -2.14
CA PRO A 67 -0.33 -2.14 -2.05
C PRO A 67 0.37 -1.37 -0.93
N THR A 68 1.32 -2.02 -0.26
CA THR A 68 2.12 -1.40 0.79
C THR A 68 3.60 -1.43 0.47
N SER A 69 4.43 -0.79 1.31
CA SER A 69 5.89 -0.86 1.21
C SER A 69 6.45 -2.23 1.57
N VAL A 70 5.66 -3.11 2.19
CA VAL A 70 6.06 -4.48 2.54
C VAL A 70 5.60 -5.43 1.44
N PRO A 71 6.52 -6.15 0.77
CA PRO A 71 6.16 -7.11 -0.27
C PRO A 71 5.15 -8.14 0.25
N ASN A 72 4.18 -8.50 -0.58
CA ASN A 72 3.16 -9.52 -0.28
C ASN A 72 2.27 -9.22 0.94
N VAL A 73 2.28 -7.98 1.42
CA VAL A 73 1.36 -7.46 2.43
C VAL A 73 0.56 -6.31 1.82
N GLY A 74 -0.74 -6.46 1.89
CA GLY A 74 -1.70 -5.45 1.48
C GLY A 74 -2.37 -4.78 2.68
N LEU A 75 -2.93 -3.60 2.45
CA LEU A 75 -3.67 -2.85 3.47
C LEU A 75 -5.11 -2.65 3.03
N ARG A 76 -6.04 -2.91 3.91
CA ARG A 76 -7.47 -2.69 3.69
C ARG A 76 -8.01 -1.76 4.75
N VAL A 77 -8.74 -0.74 4.31
CA VAL A 77 -9.37 0.25 5.19
C VAL A 77 -10.86 -0.02 5.21
N VAL A 78 -11.38 -0.28 6.41
CA VAL A 78 -12.80 -0.52 6.66
C VAL A 78 -13.32 0.63 7.52
N SER A 79 -14.43 1.24 7.11
CA SER A 79 -15.08 2.28 7.89
C SER A 79 -15.70 1.71 9.17
N PRO A 80 -16.00 2.55 10.19
CA PRO A 80 -16.78 2.14 11.35
C PRO A 80 -18.15 1.53 10.98
N THR A 81 -18.68 1.88 9.80
CA THR A 81 -19.94 1.36 9.25
C THR A 81 -19.79 0.07 8.44
N GLY A 82 -18.58 -0.50 8.38
CA GLY A 82 -18.28 -1.75 7.67
C GLY A 82 -18.03 -1.61 6.16
N GLN A 83 -18.00 -0.38 5.63
CA GLN A 83 -17.71 -0.15 4.20
C GLN A 83 -16.21 -0.25 3.92
N VAL A 84 -15.86 -0.97 2.86
CA VAL A 84 -14.46 -1.18 2.46
C VAL A 84 -14.05 -0.17 1.39
N ALA A 85 -13.00 0.60 1.67
CA ALA A 85 -12.43 1.58 0.74
C ALA A 85 -11.89 0.90 -0.53
N PRO A 86 -12.11 1.44 -1.75
CA PRO A 86 -12.68 2.76 -1.98
C PRO A 86 -14.21 2.77 -1.96
N PHE A 87 -14.80 3.83 -1.42
CA PHE A 87 -16.23 4.10 -1.45
C PHE A 87 -16.51 5.61 -1.37
N VAL A 88 -17.69 6.01 -1.83
CA VAL A 88 -18.23 7.36 -1.62
C VAL A 88 -18.98 7.34 -0.29
N GLU A 89 -18.67 8.26 0.61
CA GLU A 89 -19.43 8.44 1.85
C GLU A 89 -20.85 8.90 1.48
N GLN A 90 -21.86 8.18 1.98
CA GLN A 90 -23.25 8.52 1.72
C GLN A 90 -23.61 9.79 2.51
N GLY A 91 -23.98 10.85 1.79
CA GLY A 91 -24.35 12.13 2.38
C GLY A 91 -24.77 13.15 1.33
N THR A 92 -25.23 14.31 1.79
CA THR A 92 -25.63 15.42 0.91
C THR A 92 -24.42 15.99 0.18
N ASN A 93 -24.61 16.38 -1.07
CA ASN A 93 -23.61 17.10 -1.83
C ASN A 93 -23.58 18.55 -1.32
N ASP A 94 -22.51 18.96 -0.65
CA ASP A 94 -22.42 20.25 0.03
C ASP A 94 -21.10 20.96 -0.26
N LEU A 95 -21.13 22.29 -0.14
CA LEU A 95 -19.96 23.16 -0.20
C LEU A 95 -19.06 23.01 1.03
N VAL A 96 -19.63 22.64 2.18
CA VAL A 96 -18.91 22.49 3.44
C VAL A 96 -18.94 21.02 3.86
N LYS A 97 -17.76 20.45 4.10
CA LYS A 97 -17.56 19.07 4.51
C LYS A 97 -17.00 18.99 5.92
N PRO A 98 -17.82 18.67 6.94
CA PRO A 98 -17.31 18.39 8.26
C PRO A 98 -16.49 17.10 8.22
N TRP A 99 -15.38 17.09 8.96
CA TRP A 99 -14.59 15.88 9.15
C TRP A 99 -15.02 15.23 10.46
N ASN A 100 -15.37 13.95 10.41
CA ASN A 100 -15.78 13.23 11.60
C ASN A 100 -14.56 12.95 12.50
N ILE A 101 -14.48 13.66 13.63
CA ILE A 101 -13.41 13.51 14.62
C ILE A 101 -13.46 12.18 15.39
N TYR A 102 -14.62 11.52 15.36
CA TYR A 102 -14.85 10.20 15.96
C TYR A 102 -14.70 9.06 14.94
N TYR A 103 -14.25 9.36 13.72
CA TYR A 103 -14.08 8.34 12.70
C TYR A 103 -12.93 7.40 13.06
N ALA A 104 -13.23 6.21 13.56
CA ALA A 104 -12.23 5.21 13.91
C ALA A 104 -12.18 4.11 12.83
N PRO A 105 -11.42 4.26 11.72
CA PRO A 105 -11.36 3.24 10.70
C PRO A 105 -10.62 2.01 11.22
N THR A 106 -11.10 0.85 10.81
CA THR A 106 -10.43 -0.42 11.06
C THR A 106 -9.46 -0.68 9.93
N ILE A 107 -8.18 -0.78 10.28
CA ILE A 107 -7.10 -1.06 9.34
C ILE A 107 -6.77 -2.55 9.44
N GLN A 108 -6.90 -3.26 8.33
CA GLN A 108 -6.59 -4.68 8.20
C GLN A 108 -5.35 -4.86 7.32
N LEU A 109 -4.38 -5.62 7.80
CA LEU A 109 -3.26 -6.12 6.99
C LEU A 109 -3.67 -7.45 6.37
N ILE A 110 -3.60 -7.55 5.04
CA ILE A 110 -4.00 -8.73 4.29
C ILE A 110 -2.76 -9.37 3.69
N LYS A 111 -2.67 -10.69 3.78
CA LYS A 111 -1.60 -11.46 3.14
C LYS A 111 -1.92 -11.61 1.65
N THR A 112 -1.17 -10.94 0.77
CA THR A 112 -1.37 -11.04 -0.68
C THR A 112 -0.47 -12.08 -1.35
N GLY A 113 0.58 -12.54 -0.65
CA GLY A 113 1.48 -13.58 -1.12
C GLY A 113 2.32 -14.16 -0.01
N ASN A 114 3.46 -14.80 -0.34
CA ASN A 114 4.36 -15.33 0.69
C ASN A 114 5.17 -14.20 1.34
N VAL A 115 4.99 -13.99 2.64
CA VAL A 115 5.65 -12.91 3.38
C VAL A 115 6.95 -13.45 3.97
N THR A 116 8.07 -13.19 3.30
CA THR A 116 9.40 -13.65 3.71
C THR A 116 10.26 -12.54 4.30
N GLU A 117 9.83 -11.29 4.22
CA GLU A 117 10.61 -10.12 4.60
C GLU A 117 9.87 -9.32 5.67
N SER A 118 10.64 -8.82 6.64
CA SER A 118 10.15 -7.81 7.57
C SER A 118 10.15 -6.46 6.89
N GLY A 119 9.27 -5.56 7.35
CA GLY A 119 9.26 -4.21 6.83
C GLY A 119 8.47 -3.25 7.69
N VAL A 120 8.56 -1.97 7.35
CA VAL A 120 7.94 -0.89 8.11
C VAL A 120 6.93 -0.17 7.25
N LEU A 121 5.69 -0.10 7.73
CA LEU A 121 4.64 0.74 7.15
C LEU A 121 4.69 2.11 7.84
N SER A 122 4.94 3.15 7.07
CA SER A 122 4.96 4.52 7.59
C SER A 122 4.36 5.47 6.56
N GLY A 123 3.87 6.62 7.03
CA GLY A 123 3.26 7.62 6.15
C GLY A 123 1.74 7.53 6.11
N ALA A 124 1.18 7.94 4.97
CA ALA A 124 -0.27 7.95 4.74
C ALA A 124 -0.79 6.56 4.38
N TYR A 125 -1.97 6.23 4.87
CA TYR A 125 -2.65 4.97 4.55
C TYR A 125 -4.04 5.19 3.94
N ALA A 126 -4.66 6.35 4.17
CA ALA A 126 -5.95 6.71 3.58
C ALA A 126 -6.06 8.20 3.28
N HIS A 127 -6.92 8.52 2.32
CA HIS A 127 -7.25 9.87 1.89
C HIS A 127 -8.75 10.05 1.81
N TYR A 128 -9.22 11.24 2.20
CA TYR A 128 -10.49 11.77 1.75
C TYR A 128 -10.21 12.63 0.52
N ARG A 129 -10.93 12.38 -0.56
CA ARG A 129 -10.83 13.09 -1.82
C ARG A 129 -12.17 13.68 -2.23
N ALA A 130 -12.12 14.78 -2.98
CA ALA A 130 -13.31 15.39 -3.53
C ALA A 130 -13.84 14.60 -4.74
N ASN A 131 -15.10 14.16 -4.70
CA ASN A 131 -15.86 13.51 -5.78
C ASN A 131 -15.39 12.12 -6.22
N ASN A 132 -14.09 11.89 -6.41
CA ASN A 132 -13.55 10.65 -6.95
C ASN A 132 -12.10 10.39 -6.51
N GLY A 133 -11.54 9.24 -6.92
CA GLY A 133 -10.18 8.81 -6.58
C GLY A 133 -9.06 9.70 -7.13
N SER A 134 -9.33 10.48 -8.18
CA SER A 134 -8.41 11.46 -8.77
C SER A 134 -8.62 12.89 -8.22
N GLY A 135 -9.64 13.07 -7.38
CA GLY A 135 -10.02 14.36 -6.82
C GLY A 135 -8.97 14.96 -5.88
N GLN A 136 -9.13 16.25 -5.57
CA GLN A 136 -8.28 16.94 -4.61
C GLN A 136 -8.35 16.22 -3.25
N VAL A 137 -7.20 16.00 -2.62
CA VAL A 137 -7.12 15.46 -1.25
C VAL A 137 -7.63 16.51 -0.27
N LEU A 138 -8.66 16.16 0.48
CA LEU A 138 -9.28 16.93 1.55
C LEU A 138 -8.58 16.62 2.88
N VAL A 139 -8.43 15.33 3.18
CA VAL A 139 -7.82 14.83 4.42
C VAL A 139 -6.85 13.72 4.10
N GLU A 140 -5.69 13.77 4.73
CA GLU A 140 -4.69 12.70 4.70
C GLU A 140 -4.58 12.04 6.07
N TYR A 141 -4.81 10.73 6.11
CA TYR A 141 -4.70 9.89 7.29
C TYR A 141 -3.35 9.18 7.29
N ARG A 142 -2.61 9.33 8.39
CA ARG A 142 -1.26 8.85 8.57
C ARG A 142 -1.13 8.01 9.81
N PHE A 143 -0.16 7.10 9.80
CA PHE A 143 0.25 6.41 11.01
C PHE A 143 0.94 7.40 11.95
N ALA A 144 0.56 7.43 13.24
CA ALA A 144 1.25 8.27 14.22
C ALA A 144 2.67 7.76 14.52
N LYS A 145 2.86 6.43 14.43
CA LYS A 145 4.15 5.77 14.58
C LYS A 145 4.35 4.76 13.44
N PRO A 146 5.59 4.54 12.98
CA PRO A 146 5.88 3.49 12.02
C PRO A 146 5.44 2.13 12.56
N VAL A 147 4.72 1.37 11.74
CA VAL A 147 4.22 0.04 12.05
C VAL A 147 5.23 -0.98 11.56
N LEU A 148 5.80 -1.76 12.49
CA LEU A 148 6.74 -2.82 12.15
C LEU A 148 5.97 -4.12 11.88
N VAL A 149 6.12 -4.68 10.68
CA VAL A 149 5.58 -5.99 10.29
C VAL A 149 6.71 -7.01 10.35
N THR A 150 6.61 -7.96 11.28
CA THR A 150 7.66 -8.97 11.56
C THR A 150 7.14 -10.40 11.34
N PRO A 151 7.38 -11.00 10.17
CA PRO A 151 7.09 -12.41 9.97
C PRO A 151 8.09 -13.28 10.76
N LYS A 152 7.58 -14.30 11.45
CA LYS A 152 8.35 -15.43 12.00
C LYS A 152 8.63 -16.41 10.87
N VAL A 153 9.46 -16.01 9.91
CA VAL A 153 9.95 -16.97 8.92
C VAL A 153 11.03 -17.80 9.61
N PRO A 154 10.93 -19.13 9.65
CA PRO A 154 12.08 -19.94 10.01
C PRO A 154 13.14 -19.67 8.95
N SER A 155 14.27 -19.07 9.34
CA SER A 155 15.42 -18.98 8.47
C SER A 155 15.83 -20.41 8.14
N CYS A 156 15.54 -20.87 6.92
CA CYS A 156 16.11 -22.10 6.42
C CYS A 156 17.62 -21.87 6.34
N THR A 157 18.36 -22.30 7.36
CA THR A 157 19.81 -22.38 7.29
C THR A 157 20.11 -23.44 6.25
N VAL A 158 20.61 -23.01 5.10
CA VAL A 158 21.12 -23.93 4.08
C VAL A 158 22.32 -24.62 4.70
N ARG A 159 22.10 -25.82 5.27
CA ARG A 159 23.17 -26.78 5.43
C ARG A 159 23.58 -27.13 4.01
N THR A 160 24.68 -26.57 3.53
CA THR A 160 25.40 -27.17 2.41
C THR A 160 26.06 -28.44 2.96
N PRO A 161 25.51 -29.65 2.79
CA PRO A 161 26.38 -30.81 2.89
C PRO A 161 27.45 -30.61 1.82
N ARG A 162 28.74 -30.75 2.18
CA ARG A 162 29.81 -30.81 1.19
C ARG A 162 29.47 -31.99 0.27
N ILE A 163 28.87 -31.71 -0.88
CA ILE A 163 28.71 -32.71 -1.93
C ILE A 163 30.10 -32.84 -2.54
N GLN A 164 30.90 -33.75 -2.00
CA GLN A 164 32.09 -34.20 -2.72
C GLN A 164 31.58 -34.96 -3.94
N VAL A 165 31.65 -34.31 -5.09
CA VAL A 165 31.46 -34.97 -6.39
C VAL A 165 32.83 -35.54 -6.76
N PRO A 166 33.10 -36.85 -6.59
CA PRO A 166 34.28 -37.44 -7.18
C PRO A 166 34.11 -37.38 -8.69
N MET A 167 34.85 -36.47 -9.33
CA MET A 167 35.07 -36.55 -10.76
C MET A 167 36.01 -37.73 -10.99
N GLY A 168 35.45 -38.86 -11.43
CA GLY A 168 36.24 -39.98 -11.92
C GLY A 168 37.21 -39.52 -13.00
N GLU A 169 38.40 -40.12 -13.01
CA GLU A 169 39.48 -39.81 -13.94
C GLU A 169 38.99 -39.92 -15.40
N THR A 170 38.93 -38.78 -16.09
CA THR A 170 38.62 -38.74 -17.52
C THR A 170 39.91 -38.93 -18.29
N MET A 171 40.02 -40.07 -18.96
CA MET A 171 41.11 -40.40 -19.88
C MET A 171 41.20 -39.31 -20.96
N LEU A 172 42.37 -38.69 -21.08
CA LEU A 172 42.66 -37.62 -22.05
C LEU A 172 42.42 -38.11 -23.48
N ARG A 173 41.32 -37.69 -24.11
CA ARG A 173 41.22 -37.62 -25.57
C ARG A 173 41.10 -36.14 -25.97
N PRO A 174 41.95 -35.65 -26.89
CA PRO A 174 41.97 -34.25 -27.26
C PRO A 174 40.67 -33.86 -27.98
N PHE A 175 39.99 -32.86 -27.45
CA PHE A 175 38.85 -32.20 -28.10
C PHE A 175 39.34 -31.33 -29.27
N SER A 176 38.80 -31.59 -30.47
CA SER A 176 38.95 -30.72 -31.63
C SER A 176 38.02 -29.50 -31.51
N PRO A 177 38.47 -28.26 -31.82
CA PRO A 177 37.63 -27.09 -31.66
C PRO A 177 36.83 -26.83 -32.94
N ALA A 178 35.52 -27.10 -32.91
CA ALA A 178 34.61 -26.63 -33.94
C ALA A 178 33.26 -26.23 -33.33
N SER A 179 33.12 -24.94 -32.99
CA SER A 179 31.92 -24.13 -33.27
C SER A 179 31.96 -22.78 -32.54
N ALA A 180 32.64 -21.79 -33.10
CA ALA A 180 32.39 -20.40 -32.77
C ALA A 180 31.11 -19.95 -33.49
N ARG A 181 29.98 -19.87 -32.78
CA ARG A 181 28.74 -19.29 -33.31
C ARG A 181 28.62 -17.84 -32.87
N GLN A 182 29.14 -16.93 -33.70
CA GLN A 182 28.99 -15.49 -33.58
C GLN A 182 27.49 -15.12 -33.61
N ARG A 183 26.93 -14.61 -32.51
CA ARG A 183 25.60 -13.97 -32.53
C ARG A 183 25.79 -12.48 -32.79
N ARG A 184 25.11 -11.98 -33.82
CA ARG A 184 25.02 -10.56 -34.19
C ARG A 184 24.32 -9.76 -33.08
N PRO A 185 24.67 -8.47 -32.89
CA PRO A 185 23.88 -7.56 -32.07
C PRO A 185 22.71 -7.01 -32.90
N ASP A 186 21.50 -7.07 -32.35
CA ASP A 186 20.32 -6.43 -32.94
C ASP A 186 20.03 -5.08 -32.26
N ARG A 187 19.63 -4.13 -33.09
CA ARG A 187 19.56 -2.69 -32.83
C ARG A 187 18.10 -2.25 -32.94
N SER A 188 17.48 -1.83 -31.85
CA SER A 188 16.36 -0.85 -31.85
C SER A 188 16.14 -0.40 -30.40
N GLY A 189 15.81 0.84 -30.05
CA GLY A 189 15.14 1.88 -30.80
C GLY A 189 14.17 2.53 -29.82
N SER A 190 14.47 3.76 -29.43
CA SER A 190 13.68 4.70 -28.62
C SER A 190 12.18 4.70 -28.93
N THR A 191 11.30 5.00 -27.97
CA THR A 191 10.31 6.10 -28.04
C THR A 191 9.55 6.25 -26.71
N TYR A 192 9.68 7.42 -26.07
CA TYR A 192 8.77 7.91 -25.03
C TYR A 192 7.46 8.43 -25.66
N PRO A 193 6.31 8.27 -25.00
CA PRO A 193 5.19 9.19 -25.22
C PRO A 193 4.96 10.12 -24.02
N ALA A 194 5.10 11.41 -24.33
CA ALA A 194 4.27 12.55 -23.94
C ALA A 194 3.41 12.44 -22.67
N ARG A 195 3.75 13.27 -21.68
CA ARG A 195 2.85 13.71 -20.61
C ARG A 195 1.81 14.68 -21.18
N VAL A 196 0.57 14.24 -21.29
CA VAL A 196 -0.60 15.11 -21.48
C VAL A 196 -0.98 15.67 -20.12
N ALA A 197 -0.66 16.94 -19.86
CA ALA A 197 -1.16 17.66 -18.70
C ALA A 197 -2.60 18.10 -18.97
N ILE A 198 -3.56 17.23 -18.67
CA ILE A 198 -4.97 17.62 -18.58
C ILE A 198 -5.08 18.50 -17.34
N ARG A 199 -5.29 19.80 -17.56
CA ARG A 199 -5.58 20.76 -16.51
C ARG A 199 -7.03 20.56 -16.08
N GLU A 200 -7.30 19.46 -15.37
CA GLU A 200 -8.59 19.25 -14.71
C GLU A 200 -8.79 20.44 -13.76
N ARG A 201 -9.88 21.18 -13.97
CA ARG A 201 -10.42 22.11 -12.97
C ARG A 201 -10.92 21.26 -11.80
N LEU A 202 -9.98 20.74 -11.01
CA LEU A 202 -10.30 20.11 -9.76
C LEU A 202 -10.97 21.16 -8.86
N PRO A 203 -12.08 20.81 -8.21
CA PRO A 203 -12.74 21.70 -7.27
C PRO A 203 -11.72 22.11 -6.22
N ARG A 204 -11.47 23.42 -6.08
CA ARG A 204 -10.55 23.91 -5.06
C ARG A 204 -11.27 23.89 -3.72
N CYS A 205 -10.80 23.01 -2.85
CA CYS A 205 -11.22 22.90 -1.47
C CYS A 205 -10.11 23.47 -0.56
N MET A 206 -10.50 24.29 0.40
CA MET A 206 -9.63 24.79 1.46
C MET A 206 -10.07 24.16 2.78
N SER A 207 -9.12 23.59 3.51
CA SER A 207 -9.30 23.23 4.91
C SER A 207 -9.37 24.53 5.72
N ARG A 208 -10.51 24.75 6.37
CA ARG A 208 -10.63 25.75 7.43
C ARG A 208 -10.58 24.98 8.72
#